data_AF-A0A7C3TST0-F1
#
_entry.id   AF-A0A7C3TST0-F1
#
_cell.length_a   1.000
_cell.length_b   1.000
_cell.length_c   1.000
_cell.angle_alpha   90.00
_cell.angle_beta   90.00
_cell.angle_gamma   90.00
#
_symmetry.space_group_name_H-M   'P 1'
#
loop_
_entity.id
_entity.type
_entity.pdbx_description
1 polymer ?
#
loop_
_entity_poly.entity_id
_entity_poly.type
_entity_poly.pdbx_seq_one_letter_code
_entity_poly.pdbx_strand_id
1 'polypeptide(L)'
;EIPDKKIDRIANYYGLTKEEAGQLVMLEKDEIFEEFAKKFGQEKIVSRILLNIIPQIEKEGYEVDKEMVEIVLKGFQEKKYAKEGIEKLLKYFAMNKSYNLDEAIKECELSHMGEEEIREFVKKVINERMDFVKEKGKEAIQPLMGILMANLRGKADGALINRILKEEMEKLK
;
A
#
# COMPACT_ATOMS: atom_id res chain seq x y z
N GLU A 1 24.89 12.09 17.80
CA GLU A 1 25.63 11.03 17.06
C GLU A 1 26.20 11.66 15.77
N ILE A 2 27.38 11.28 15.30
CA ILE A 2 27.93 11.80 14.03
C ILE A 2 27.06 11.26 12.88
N PRO A 3 26.71 12.05 11.84
CA PRO A 3 25.77 11.64 10.79
C PRO A 3 26.03 10.25 10.21
N ASP A 4 27.27 9.93 9.84
CA ASP A 4 27.61 8.64 9.24
C ASP A 4 27.33 7.44 10.16
N LYS A 5 27.65 7.58 11.45
CA LYS A 5 27.36 6.53 12.45
C LYS A 5 25.85 6.35 12.64
N LYS A 6 25.10 7.44 12.64
CA LYS A 6 23.64 7.43 12.75
C LYS A 6 22.99 6.75 11.54
N ILE A 7 23.47 7.05 10.33
CA ILE A 7 23.03 6.42 9.08
C ILE A 7 23.28 4.91 9.12
N ASP A 8 24.51 4.49 9.46
CA ASP A 8 24.85 3.07 9.55
C ASP A 8 24.02 2.34 10.61
N ARG A 9 23.78 2.97 11.76
CA ARG A 9 22.92 2.40 12.82
C ARG A 9 21.49 2.22 12.33
N ILE A 10 20.90 3.24 11.73
CA ILE A 10 19.51 3.21 11.24
C ILE A 10 19.37 2.16 10.14
N ALA A 11 20.29 2.15 9.16
CA ALA A 11 20.27 1.20 8.06
C ALA A 11 20.31 -0.25 8.57
N ASN A 12 21.27 -0.57 9.44
CA ASN A 12 21.45 -1.93 9.96
C ASN A 12 20.31 -2.36 10.91
N TYR A 13 19.88 -1.47 11.81
CA TYR A 13 18.87 -1.82 12.82
C TYR A 13 17.47 -1.98 12.23
N TYR A 14 17.09 -1.13 11.27
CA TYR A 14 15.74 -1.13 10.67
C TYR A 14 15.69 -1.80 9.29
N GLY A 15 16.78 -2.43 8.84
CA GLY A 15 16.85 -3.10 7.54
C GLY A 15 16.64 -2.16 6.34
N LEU A 16 17.04 -0.89 6.48
CA LEU A 16 17.00 0.10 5.40
C LEU A 16 18.29 0.07 4.57
N THR A 17 18.24 0.57 3.33
CA THR A 17 19.46 0.85 2.59
C THR A 17 20.19 2.04 3.22
N LYS A 18 21.51 2.15 3.01
CA LYS A 18 22.26 3.33 3.45
C LYS A 18 21.73 4.62 2.82
N GLU A 19 21.20 4.54 1.61
CA GLU A 19 20.58 5.67 0.91
C GLU A 19 19.29 6.12 1.62
N GLU A 20 18.37 5.18 1.91
CA GLU A 20 17.13 5.48 2.64
C GLU A 20 17.42 6.07 4.02
N ALA A 21 18.35 5.47 4.77
CA ALA A 21 18.76 5.97 6.09
C ALA A 21 19.44 7.35 6.00
N GLY A 22 20.27 7.55 4.97
CA GLY A 22 20.91 8.83 4.66
C GLY A 22 19.89 9.93 4.43
N GLN A 23 18.88 9.67 3.59
CA GLN A 23 17.79 10.61 3.32
C GLN A 23 17.00 10.97 4.58
N LEU A 24 16.69 9.99 5.43
CA LEU A 24 15.99 10.24 6.71
C LEU A 24 16.77 11.18 7.61
N VAL A 25 18.09 10.97 7.75
CA VAL A 25 18.95 11.82 8.59
C VAL A 25 19.13 13.21 7.98
N MET A 26 19.39 13.29 6.67
CA MET A 26 19.61 14.57 5.98
C MET A 26 18.37 15.46 5.97
N LEU A 27 17.17 14.87 5.92
CA LEU A 27 15.89 15.58 5.97
C LEU A 27 15.36 15.76 7.39
N GLU A 28 16.14 15.44 8.42
CA GLU A 28 15.75 15.50 9.84
C GLU A 28 14.46 14.70 10.15
N LYS A 29 14.17 13.67 9.35
CA LYS A 29 13.03 12.76 9.49
C LYS A 29 13.37 11.52 10.31
N ASP A 30 14.60 11.38 10.78
CA ASP A 30 15.06 10.18 11.46
C ASP A 30 14.40 9.95 12.83
N GLU A 31 14.12 11.00 13.60
CA GLU A 31 13.49 10.86 14.92
C GLU A 31 12.04 10.36 14.77
N ILE A 32 11.26 11.01 13.89
CA ILE A 32 9.88 10.60 13.61
C ILE A 32 9.82 9.21 12.95
N PHE A 33 10.80 8.88 12.10
CA PHE A 33 10.93 7.54 11.54
C PHE A 33 11.11 6.50 12.64
N GLU A 34 12.06 6.69 13.55
CA GLU A 34 12.29 5.74 14.63
C GLU A 34 11.09 5.63 15.57
N GLU A 35 10.42 6.74 15.85
CA GLU A 35 9.20 6.76 16.66
C GLU A 35 8.12 5.86 16.02
N PHE A 36 7.81 6.08 14.74
CA PHE A 36 6.82 5.28 14.03
C PHE A 36 7.25 3.83 13.84
N ALA A 37 8.51 3.57 13.50
CA ALA A 37 9.04 2.22 13.35
C ALA A 37 8.95 1.43 14.66
N LYS A 38 9.29 2.04 15.81
CA LYS A 38 9.16 1.39 17.13
C LYS A 38 7.69 1.15 17.50
N LYS A 39 6.79 2.07 17.16
CA LYS A 39 5.37 2.02 17.54
C LYS A 39 4.55 1.06 16.67
N PHE A 40 4.81 1.03 15.36
CA PHE A 40 3.98 0.32 14.38
C PHE A 40 4.72 -0.77 13.59
N GLY A 41 6.06 -0.83 13.69
CA GLY A 41 6.89 -1.63 12.79
C GLY A 41 6.85 -1.10 11.36
N GLN A 42 6.97 -2.00 10.38
CA GLN A 42 6.80 -1.70 8.95
C GLN A 42 7.80 -0.65 8.44
N GLU A 43 9.08 -0.83 8.77
CA GLU A 43 10.17 0.12 8.56
C GLU A 43 10.22 0.63 7.12
N LYS A 44 10.05 -0.26 6.14
CA LYS A 44 10.01 0.10 4.72
C LYS A 44 8.80 0.95 4.32
N ILE A 45 7.65 0.73 4.96
CA ILE A 45 6.45 1.52 4.74
C ILE A 45 6.59 2.89 5.38
N VAL A 46 7.04 2.95 6.63
CA VAL A 46 7.29 4.21 7.34
C VAL A 46 8.31 5.07 6.58
N SER A 47 9.44 4.48 6.16
CA SER A 47 10.43 5.17 5.32
C SER A 47 9.80 5.70 4.02
N ARG A 48 9.00 4.88 3.33
CA ARG A 48 8.30 5.30 2.10
C ARG A 48 7.31 6.44 2.35
N ILE A 49 6.56 6.41 3.45
CA ILE A 49 5.62 7.48 3.80
C ILE A 49 6.37 8.81 3.95
N LEU A 50 7.42 8.80 4.76
CA LEU A 50 8.18 10.01 5.11
C LEU A 50 8.98 10.59 3.94
N LEU A 51 9.58 9.72 3.12
CA LEU A 51 10.49 10.12 2.04
C LEU A 51 9.81 10.33 0.69
N ASN A 52 8.65 9.70 0.44
CA ASN A 52 8.00 9.74 -0.86
C ASN A 52 6.56 10.26 -0.79
N ILE A 53 5.71 9.65 0.03
CA ILE A 53 4.25 9.94 0.01
C ILE A 53 3.95 11.33 0.55
N ILE A 54 4.50 11.70 1.72
CA ILE A 54 4.28 13.04 2.29
C ILE A 54 4.80 14.12 1.34
N PRO A 55 6.06 14.09 0.85
CA PRO A 55 6.54 15.09 -0.11
C PRO A 55 5.71 15.17 -1.40
N GLN A 56 5.13 14.06 -1.85
CA GLN A 56 4.25 14.05 -3.02
C GLN A 56 2.94 14.80 -2.74
N ILE A 57 2.31 14.55 -1.58
CA ILE A 57 1.07 15.23 -1.17
C ILE A 57 1.33 16.73 -0.93
N GLU A 58 2.46 17.07 -0.31
CA GLU A 58 2.89 18.47 -0.08
C GLU A 58 3.11 19.23 -1.39
N LYS A 59 3.69 18.59 -2.42
CA LYS A 59 3.81 19.18 -3.76
C LYS A 59 2.47 19.48 -4.42
N GLU A 60 1.41 18.77 -4.04
CA GLU A 60 0.04 19.05 -4.48
C GLU A 60 -0.65 20.16 -3.68
N GLY A 61 0.04 20.74 -2.67
CA GLY A 61 -0.45 21.84 -1.86
C GLY A 61 -1.19 21.41 -0.59
N TYR A 62 -1.12 20.14 -0.21
CA TYR A 62 -1.76 19.63 1.01
C TYR A 62 -0.74 19.28 2.08
N GLU A 63 -1.04 19.66 3.33
CA GLU A 63 -0.21 19.33 4.48
C GLU A 63 -0.65 18.01 5.11
N VAL A 64 0.33 17.16 5.42
CA VAL A 64 0.13 15.90 6.15
C VAL A 64 0.78 16.04 7.53
N ASP A 65 -0.02 16.07 8.57
CA ASP A 65 0.50 16.09 9.93
C ASP A 65 0.82 14.69 10.47
N LYS A 66 1.41 14.68 11.66
CA LYS A 66 1.78 13.46 12.37
C LYS A 66 0.58 12.57 12.71
N GLU A 67 -0.54 13.15 13.11
CA GLU A 67 -1.72 12.42 13.56
C GLU A 67 -2.36 11.65 12.40
N MET A 68 -2.43 12.24 11.21
CA MET A 68 -2.86 11.57 9.98
C MET A 68 -2.03 10.30 9.71
N VAL A 69 -0.70 10.39 9.84
CA VAL A 69 0.20 9.25 9.64
C VAL A 69 0.00 8.18 10.69
N GLU A 70 -0.17 8.56 11.96
CA GLU A 70 -0.44 7.60 13.03
C GLU A 70 -1.74 6.82 12.84
N ILE A 71 -2.82 7.51 12.46
CA ILE A 71 -4.12 6.88 12.21
C ILE A 71 -4.03 5.89 11.05
N VAL A 72 -3.38 6.29 9.96
CA VAL A 72 -3.14 5.42 8.81
C VAL A 72 -2.31 4.20 9.24
N LEU A 73 -1.13 4.39 9.82
CA LEU A 73 -0.27 3.27 10.24
C LEU A 73 -0.98 2.30 11.19
N LYS A 74 -1.74 2.81 12.16
CA LYS A 74 -2.55 1.99 13.06
C LYS A 74 -3.60 1.16 12.30
N GLY A 75 -4.36 1.79 11.42
CA GLY A 75 -5.36 1.08 10.60
C GLY A 75 -4.75 0.00 9.70
N PHE A 76 -3.55 0.25 9.18
CA PHE A 76 -2.81 -0.73 8.37
C PHE A 76 -2.33 -1.91 9.24
N GLN A 77 -1.82 -1.66 10.44
CA GLN A 77 -1.43 -2.70 11.40
C GLN A 77 -2.62 -3.58 11.80
N GLU A 78 -3.81 -2.98 11.95
CA GLU A 78 -5.08 -3.67 12.21
C GLU A 78 -5.67 -4.37 10.98
N LYS A 79 -4.97 -4.34 9.82
CA LYS A 79 -5.40 -4.94 8.54
C LYS A 79 -6.77 -4.44 8.05
N LYS A 80 -7.15 -3.19 8.36
CA LYS A 80 -8.41 -2.60 7.90
C LYS A 80 -8.47 -2.39 6.38
N TYR A 81 -7.30 -2.28 5.74
CA TYR A 81 -7.14 -2.06 4.30
C TYR A 81 -5.75 -2.54 3.84
N ALA A 82 -5.53 -2.66 2.53
CA ALA A 82 -4.26 -3.12 1.94
C ALA A 82 -3.21 -1.99 1.83
N LYS A 83 -1.94 -2.33 1.56
CA LYS A 83 -0.83 -1.37 1.53
C LYS A 83 -1.05 -0.20 0.56
N GLU A 84 -1.75 -0.42 -0.54
CA GLU A 84 -2.09 0.58 -1.55
C GLU A 84 -3.09 1.63 -1.03
N GLY A 85 -3.78 1.37 0.08
CA GLY A 85 -4.67 2.32 0.72
C GLY A 85 -3.96 3.44 1.48
N ILE A 86 -2.69 3.25 1.86
CA ILE A 86 -1.93 4.20 2.70
C ILE A 86 -1.86 5.58 2.04
N GLU A 87 -1.42 5.65 0.78
CA GLU A 87 -1.30 6.91 0.04
C GLU A 87 -2.66 7.57 -0.17
N LYS A 88 -3.68 6.78 -0.52
CA LYS A 88 -5.05 7.26 -0.72
C LYS A 88 -5.63 7.88 0.56
N LEU A 89 -5.45 7.22 1.71
CA LEU A 89 -5.98 7.69 3.00
C LEU A 89 -5.26 8.94 3.49
N LEU A 90 -3.92 8.99 3.39
CA LEU A 90 -3.17 10.20 3.75
C LEU A 90 -3.60 11.38 2.88
N LYS A 91 -3.77 11.16 1.58
CA LYS A 91 -4.27 12.19 0.67
C LYS A 91 -5.69 12.62 1.01
N TYR A 92 -6.59 11.68 1.30
CA TYR A 92 -7.95 11.98 1.73
C TYR A 92 -7.97 12.83 3.01
N PHE A 93 -7.20 12.46 4.03
CA PHE A 93 -7.11 13.24 5.27
C PHE A 93 -6.56 14.65 5.03
N ALA A 94 -5.49 14.77 4.24
CA ALA A 94 -4.87 16.06 3.95
C ALA A 94 -5.81 17.01 3.18
N MET A 95 -6.57 16.47 2.21
CA MET A 95 -7.53 17.22 1.40
C MET A 95 -8.77 17.65 2.20
N ASN A 96 -9.30 16.76 3.04
CA ASN A 96 -10.57 16.99 3.74
C ASN A 96 -10.39 17.54 5.17
N LYS A 97 -9.15 17.64 5.65
CA LYS A 97 -8.83 17.98 7.05
C LYS A 97 -9.62 17.13 8.05
N SER A 98 -9.70 15.83 7.74
CA SER A 98 -10.42 14.82 8.51
C SER A 98 -9.45 13.80 9.09
N TYR A 99 -9.86 13.17 10.20
CA TYR A 99 -9.14 12.09 10.89
C TYR A 99 -10.01 10.84 11.04
N ASN A 100 -11.19 10.83 10.41
CA ASN A 100 -12.13 9.73 10.51
C ASN A 100 -11.73 8.59 9.56
N LEU A 101 -11.03 7.59 10.09
CA LEU A 101 -10.52 6.48 9.31
C LEU A 101 -11.61 5.65 8.63
N ASP A 102 -12.71 5.35 9.33
CA ASP A 102 -13.74 4.47 8.78
C ASP A 102 -14.50 5.16 7.63
N GLU A 103 -14.74 6.47 7.75
CA GLU A 103 -15.25 7.30 6.66
C GLU A 103 -14.28 7.34 5.47
N ALA A 104 -13.00 7.60 5.72
CA ALA A 104 -11.99 7.65 4.67
C ALA A 104 -11.83 6.32 3.93
N ILE A 105 -11.88 5.18 4.64
CA ILE A 105 -11.86 3.84 4.04
C ILE A 105 -13.06 3.66 3.12
N LYS A 106 -14.25 4.08 3.55
CA LYS A 106 -15.47 3.98 2.73
C LYS A 106 -15.38 4.85 1.48
N GLU A 107 -15.05 6.13 1.62
CA GLU A 107 -14.97 7.09 0.52
C GLU A 107 -13.85 6.76 -0.47
N CYS A 108 -12.74 6.18 0.01
CA CYS A 108 -11.66 5.71 -0.85
C CYS A 108 -11.91 4.30 -1.45
N GLU A 109 -13.06 3.69 -1.13
CA GLU A 109 -13.41 2.30 -1.46
C GLU A 109 -12.29 1.30 -1.08
N LEU A 110 -11.75 1.39 0.14
CA LEU A 110 -10.63 0.58 0.62
C LEU A 110 -11.04 -0.54 1.56
N SER A 111 -12.35 -0.76 1.73
CA SER A 111 -12.86 -1.87 2.54
C SER A 111 -12.26 -3.18 2.06
N HIS A 112 -11.64 -3.90 3.00
CA HIS A 112 -11.00 -5.18 2.72
C HIS A 112 -12.02 -6.16 2.15
N MET A 113 -11.77 -6.67 0.94
CA MET A 113 -12.56 -7.76 0.38
C MET A 113 -12.00 -9.09 0.87
N GLY A 114 -12.89 -9.97 1.33
CA GLY A 114 -12.53 -11.34 1.72
C GLY A 114 -12.05 -12.16 0.51
N GLU A 115 -11.29 -13.24 0.78
CA GLU A 115 -10.79 -14.13 -0.28
C GLU A 115 -11.90 -14.66 -1.19
N GLU A 116 -13.05 -15.03 -0.62
CA GLU A 116 -14.20 -15.50 -1.41
C GLU A 116 -14.77 -14.42 -2.33
N GLU A 117 -14.94 -13.18 -1.84
CA GLU A 117 -15.42 -12.06 -2.66
C GLU A 117 -14.44 -11.72 -3.78
N ILE A 118 -13.12 -11.76 -3.49
CA ILE A 118 -12.07 -11.60 -4.50
C ILE A 118 -12.20 -12.72 -5.54
N ARG A 119 -12.37 -13.97 -5.10
CA ARG A 119 -12.50 -15.14 -5.98
C ARG A 119 -13.73 -15.06 -6.88
N GLU A 120 -14.86 -14.60 -6.35
CA GLU A 120 -16.07 -14.35 -7.15
C GLU A 120 -15.83 -13.27 -8.20
N PHE A 121 -15.19 -12.16 -7.83
CA PHE A 121 -14.85 -11.11 -8.78
C PHE A 121 -13.88 -11.58 -9.87
N VAL A 122 -12.86 -12.36 -9.49
CA VAL A 122 -11.91 -12.98 -10.44
C VAL A 122 -12.63 -13.90 -11.43
N LYS A 123 -13.50 -14.79 -10.94
CA LYS A 123 -14.30 -15.67 -11.79
C LYS A 123 -15.18 -14.87 -12.76
N LYS A 124 -15.80 -13.78 -12.28
CA LYS A 124 -16.59 -12.88 -13.12
C LYS A 124 -15.75 -12.29 -14.26
N VAL A 125 -14.59 -11.71 -13.96
CA VAL A 125 -13.70 -11.12 -14.97
C VAL A 125 -13.20 -12.15 -15.99
N ILE A 126 -12.88 -13.37 -15.54
CA ILE A 126 -12.52 -14.49 -16.43
C ILE A 126 -13.69 -14.85 -17.35
N ASN A 127 -14.90 -14.99 -16.82
CA ASN A 127 -16.10 -15.32 -17.59
C ASN A 127 -16.46 -14.25 -18.63
N GLU A 128 -16.38 -12.97 -18.26
CA GLU A 128 -16.61 -11.84 -19.17
C GLU A 128 -15.61 -11.79 -20.33
N ARG A 129 -14.43 -12.42 -20.17
CA ARG A 129 -13.39 -12.49 -21.19
C ARG A 129 -13.04 -13.92 -21.59
N MET A 130 -14.01 -14.82 -21.49
CA MET A 130 -13.79 -16.25 -21.73
C MET A 130 -13.22 -16.54 -23.11
N ASP A 131 -13.66 -15.83 -24.15
CA ASP A 131 -13.14 -16.02 -25.51
C ASP A 131 -11.66 -15.63 -25.62
N PHE A 132 -11.27 -14.52 -24.99
CA PHE A 132 -9.87 -14.09 -24.89
C PHE A 132 -9.03 -15.08 -24.08
N VAL A 133 -9.57 -15.62 -22.99
CA VAL A 133 -8.93 -16.65 -22.16
C VAL A 133 -8.70 -17.93 -22.95
N LYS A 134 -9.67 -18.37 -23.76
CA LYS A 134 -9.53 -19.54 -24.63
C LYS A 134 -8.49 -19.33 -25.72
N GLU A 135 -8.42 -18.13 -26.30
CA GLU A 135 -7.44 -17.80 -27.34
C GLU A 135 -6.00 -17.74 -26.79
N LYS A 136 -5.80 -17.06 -25.65
CA LYS A 136 -4.47 -16.77 -25.10
C LYS A 136 -3.98 -17.76 -24.05
N GLY A 137 -4.86 -18.57 -23.47
CA GLY A 137 -4.53 -19.49 -22.39
C GLY A 137 -3.79 -18.79 -21.23
N LYS A 138 -2.59 -19.28 -20.91
CA LYS A 138 -1.76 -18.71 -19.82
C LYS A 138 -1.34 -17.25 -20.08
N GLU A 139 -1.22 -16.83 -21.34
CA GLU A 139 -0.82 -15.46 -21.67
C GLU A 139 -1.90 -14.43 -21.30
N ALA A 140 -3.15 -14.87 -21.05
CA ALA A 140 -4.23 -14.01 -20.56
C ALA A 140 -3.99 -13.47 -19.15
N ILE A 141 -3.12 -14.10 -18.35
CA ILE A 141 -2.93 -13.75 -16.93
C ILE A 141 -2.52 -12.29 -16.75
N GLN A 142 -1.55 -11.79 -17.53
CA GLN A 142 -1.06 -10.41 -17.38
C GLN A 142 -2.13 -9.36 -17.72
N PRO A 143 -2.84 -9.47 -18.88
CA PRO A 143 -3.96 -8.60 -19.20
C PRO A 143 -5.10 -8.65 -18.16
N LEU A 144 -5.48 -9.84 -17.70
CA LEU A 144 -6.52 -10.00 -16.67
C LEU A 144 -6.09 -9.40 -15.33
N MET A 145 -4.82 -9.55 -14.95
CA MET A 145 -4.27 -8.92 -13.75
C MET A 145 -4.38 -7.39 -13.84
N GLY A 146 -4.15 -6.79 -15.00
CA GLY A 146 -4.36 -5.35 -15.22
C GLY A 146 -5.79 -4.91 -14.92
N ILE A 147 -6.78 -5.67 -15.37
CA ILE A 147 -8.21 -5.40 -15.14
C ILE A 147 -8.57 -5.58 -13.66
N LEU A 148 -8.11 -6.68 -13.04
CA LEU A 148 -8.37 -6.94 -11.62
C LEU A 148 -7.74 -5.85 -10.76
N MET A 149 -6.51 -5.44 -11.04
CA MET A 149 -5.85 -4.36 -10.33
C MET A 149 -6.53 -3.00 -10.55
N ALA A 150 -7.19 -2.76 -11.68
CA ALA A 150 -7.97 -1.54 -11.86
C ALA A 150 -9.19 -1.47 -10.91
N ASN A 151 -9.75 -2.61 -10.53
CA ASN A 151 -10.97 -2.70 -9.72
C ASN A 151 -10.73 -3.01 -8.24
N LEU A 152 -9.69 -3.80 -7.94
CA LEU A 152 -9.41 -4.36 -6.61
C LEU A 152 -8.22 -3.71 -5.90
N ARG A 153 -7.46 -2.82 -6.56
CA ARG A 153 -6.30 -2.16 -5.95
C ARG A 153 -6.71 -1.33 -4.74
N GLY A 154 -6.16 -1.69 -3.59
CA GLY A 154 -6.47 -1.08 -2.29
C GLY A 154 -7.56 -1.82 -1.50
N LYS A 155 -8.40 -2.63 -2.17
CA LYS A 155 -9.40 -3.52 -1.54
C LYS A 155 -8.80 -4.87 -1.16
N ALA A 156 -7.81 -5.34 -1.92
CA ALA A 156 -7.15 -6.63 -1.72
C ALA A 156 -5.66 -6.58 -2.05
N ASP A 157 -4.90 -7.49 -1.44
CA ASP A 157 -3.46 -7.66 -1.68
C ASP A 157 -3.23 -8.21 -3.10
N GLY A 158 -2.32 -7.57 -3.85
CA GLY A 158 -2.02 -7.96 -5.23
C GLY A 158 -1.45 -9.38 -5.37
N ALA A 159 -0.72 -9.88 -4.37
CA ALA A 159 -0.23 -11.26 -4.36
C ALA A 159 -1.38 -12.25 -4.16
N LEU A 160 -2.36 -11.92 -3.31
CA LEU A 160 -3.57 -12.72 -3.14
C LEU A 160 -4.40 -12.77 -4.44
N ILE A 161 -4.63 -11.62 -5.09
CA ILE A 161 -5.34 -11.55 -6.38
C ILE A 161 -4.63 -12.42 -7.43
N ASN A 162 -3.31 -12.30 -7.55
CA ASN A 162 -2.51 -13.07 -8.51
C ASN A 162 -2.57 -14.58 -8.24
N ARG A 163 -2.55 -14.99 -6.97
CA ARG A 163 -2.70 -16.40 -6.57
C ARG A 163 -4.06 -16.94 -7.02
N ILE A 164 -5.15 -16.26 -6.67
CA ILE A 164 -6.51 -16.67 -7.01
C ILE A 164 -6.73 -16.71 -8.52
N LEU A 165 -6.24 -15.71 -9.26
CA LEU A 165 -6.33 -15.69 -10.73
C LEU A 165 -5.67 -16.93 -11.34
N LYS A 166 -4.47 -17.30 -10.89
CA LYS A 166 -3.78 -18.50 -11.38
C LYS A 166 -4.56 -19.77 -11.06
N GLU A 167 -5.03 -19.92 -9.83
CA GLU A 167 -5.84 -21.08 -9.42
C GLU A 167 -7.10 -21.24 -10.28
N GLU A 168 -7.83 -20.15 -10.55
CA GLU A 168 -9.05 -20.21 -11.38
C GLU A 168 -8.73 -20.48 -12.86
N MET A 169 -7.65 -19.90 -13.40
CA MET A 169 -7.19 -20.17 -14.76
C MET A 169 -6.75 -21.63 -14.95
N GLU A 170 -6.21 -22.28 -13.92
CA GLU A 170 -5.82 -23.69 -13.98
C GLU A 170 -7.01 -24.64 -14.00
N LYS A 171 -8.13 -24.27 -13.39
CA LYS A 171 -9.38 -25.06 -13.41
C LYS A 171 -10.08 -25.05 -14.78
N LEU A 172 -9.69 -24.13 -15.67
CA LEU A 172 -10.23 -24.04 -17.03
C LEU A 172 -9.49 -24.89 -18.07
N LYS A 173 -8.38 -25.54 -17.67
CA LYS A 173 -7.69 -26.51 -18.51
C LYS A 173 -8.47 -27.83 -18.56
#